data_AF-A0A6J7HPI9-F1
#
_entry.id   AF-A0A6J7HPI9-F1
#
_cell.length_a   1.000
_cell.length_b   1.000
_cell.length_c   1.000
_cell.angle_alpha   90.00
_cell.angle_beta   90.00
_cell.angle_gamma   90.00
#
_symmetry.space_group_name_H-M   'P 1'
#
loop_
_entity.id
_entity.type
_entity.pdbx_description
1 polymer ?
#
loop_
_entity_poly.entity_id
_entity_poly.type
_entity_poly.pdbx_seq_one_letter_code
_entity_poly.pdbx_strand_id
1 'polypeptide(L)'
;MNLVTEYWVGWEPRAYAGTRGWAPEVMDAADADLRERGWLADGALTATGQAERDRIEQATDAAMDRVLAPVGDELPALTAQLAAWSDVVVAAGSAPSDPYKRVSG
;
A
#
# COMPACT_ATOMS: atom_id res chain seq x y z
N MET A 1 1.26 -6.80 4.57
CA MET A 1 2.57 -7.13 3.98
C MET A 1 2.54 -6.62 2.55
N ASN A 2 3.49 -5.77 2.15
CA ASN A 2 3.35 -4.87 0.99
C ASN A 2 4.13 -5.32 -0.26
N LEU A 3 4.50 -6.59 -0.36
CA LEU A 3 5.34 -7.11 -1.46
C LEU A 3 4.66 -6.94 -2.82
N VAL A 4 3.36 -7.26 -2.93
CA VAL A 4 2.61 -7.07 -4.19
C VAL A 4 2.63 -5.60 -4.64
N THR A 5 2.49 -4.67 -3.69
CA THR A 5 2.58 -3.23 -3.97
C THR A 5 3.95 -2.85 -4.50
N GLU A 6 5.03 -3.33 -3.89
CA GLU A 6 6.41 -3.06 -4.35
C GLU A 6 6.63 -3.50 -5.80
N TYR A 7 6.20 -4.72 -6.16
CA TYR A 7 6.29 -5.20 -7.54
C TYR A 7 5.42 -4.37 -8.50
N TRP A 8 4.25 -3.92 -8.07
CA TRP A 8 3.34 -3.12 -8.88
C TRP A 8 3.91 -1.73 -9.20
N VAL A 9 4.47 -1.04 -8.21
CA VAL A 9 5.10 0.29 -8.39
C VAL A 9 6.52 0.23 -8.94
N GLY A 10 7.12 -0.96 -9.05
CA GLY A 10 8.49 -1.16 -9.51
C GLY A 10 9.56 -0.81 -8.48
N TRP A 11 9.27 -0.96 -7.18
CA TRP A 11 10.27 -0.80 -6.12
C TRP A 11 11.17 -2.02 -6.00
N GLU A 12 12.36 -1.79 -5.41
CA GLU A 12 13.24 -2.88 -5.03
C GLU A 12 12.50 -3.83 -4.08
N PRO A 13 12.39 -5.13 -4.41
CA PRO A 13 11.65 -6.07 -3.58
C PRO A 13 12.16 -6.08 -2.14
N ARG A 14 11.24 -6.11 -1.18
CA ARG A 14 11.44 -6.19 0.27
C ARG A 14 11.95 -4.90 0.90
N ALA A 15 12.32 -3.89 0.10
CA ALA A 15 12.89 -2.65 0.60
C ALA A 15 11.90 -1.89 1.49
N TYR A 16 10.63 -1.78 1.09
CA TYR A 16 9.62 -1.07 1.86
C TYR A 16 9.02 -1.94 2.97
N ALA A 17 8.69 -3.20 2.69
CA ALA A 17 8.18 -4.17 3.65
C ALA A 17 9.15 -4.36 4.83
N GLY A 18 10.46 -4.35 4.58
CA GLY A 18 11.48 -4.38 5.62
C GLY A 18 11.37 -3.20 6.59
N THR A 19 11.05 -1.99 6.11
CA THR A 19 10.81 -0.82 6.98
C THR A 19 9.58 -0.95 7.87
N ARG A 20 8.69 -1.90 7.58
CA ARG A 20 7.47 -2.19 8.34
C ARG A 20 7.64 -3.34 9.34
N GLY A 21 8.88 -3.78 9.57
CA GLY A 21 9.22 -4.76 10.62
C GLY A 21 8.98 -6.22 10.23
N TRP A 22 8.80 -6.53 8.94
CA TRP A 22 8.74 -7.92 8.48
C TRP A 22 10.14 -8.53 8.49
N ALA A 23 10.27 -9.73 9.05
CA ALA A 23 11.53 -10.47 9.06
C ALA A 23 11.91 -10.92 7.63
N PRO A 24 13.21 -10.93 7.26
CA PRO A 24 13.66 -11.31 5.92
C PRO A 24 13.10 -12.66 5.44
N GLU A 25 13.13 -13.67 6.30
CA GLU A 25 12.66 -15.02 6.01
C GLU A 25 11.14 -15.08 5.72
N VAL A 26 10.36 -14.20 6.35
CA VAL A 26 8.91 -14.10 6.09
C VAL A 26 8.68 -13.46 4.72
N MET A 27 9.48 -12.46 4.37
CA MET A 27 9.40 -11.82 3.06
C MET A 27 9.86 -12.76 1.94
N ASP A 28 10.91 -13.56 2.17
CA ASP A 28 11.37 -14.60 1.25
C ASP A 28 10.29 -15.65 1.00
N ALA A 29 9.65 -16.14 2.08
CA ALA A 29 8.59 -17.13 1.98
C ALA A 29 7.37 -16.58 1.22
N ALA A 30 6.99 -15.33 1.47
CA ALA A 30 5.89 -14.69 0.78
C ALA A 30 6.18 -14.45 -0.71
N ASP A 31 7.40 -14.05 -1.04
CA ASP A 31 7.86 -13.89 -2.42
C ASP A 31 7.85 -15.24 -3.18
N ALA A 32 8.29 -16.32 -2.53
CA ALA A 32 8.20 -17.67 -3.07
C ALA A 32 6.74 -18.12 -3.31
N ASP A 33 5.85 -17.90 -2.33
CA ASP A 33 4.41 -18.21 -2.45
C ASP A 33 3.74 -17.42 -3.60
N LEU A 34 4.11 -16.15 -3.80
CA LEU A 34 3.62 -15.35 -4.94
C LEU A 34 4.08 -15.93 -6.29
N ARG A 35 5.31 -16.45 -6.39
CA ARG A 35 5.78 -17.16 -7.60
C ARG A 35 5.04 -18.49 -7.81
N GLU A 36 4.85 -19.27 -6.74
CA GLU A 36 4.12 -20.54 -6.80
C GLU A 36 2.68 -20.36 -7.28
N ARG A 37 2.02 -19.27 -6.85
CA ARG A 37 0.68 -18.88 -7.32
C ARG A 37 0.66 -18.34 -8.76
N GLY A 38 1.83 -18.16 -9.39
CA GLY A 38 1.97 -17.58 -10.72
C GLY A 38 1.69 -16.08 -10.77
N TRP A 39 1.75 -15.38 -9.64
CA TRP A 39 1.55 -13.92 -9.58
C TRP A 39 2.82 -13.16 -9.96
N LEU A 40 3.98 -13.77 -9.77
CA LEU A 40 5.28 -13.22 -10.12
C LEU A 40 6.03 -14.12 -11.11
N ALA A 41 6.64 -13.49 -12.12
CA ALA A 41 7.59 -14.10 -13.02
C ALA A 41 8.63 -13.06 -13.46
N ASP A 42 9.88 -13.48 -13.65
CA ASP A 42 10.96 -12.61 -14.16
C ASP A 42 11.12 -11.27 -13.40
N GLY A 43 10.88 -11.30 -12.08
CA GLY A 43 11.02 -10.13 -11.21
C GLY A 43 9.86 -9.12 -11.30
N ALA A 44 8.76 -9.44 -11.98
CA ALA A 44 7.60 -8.57 -12.14
C ALA A 44 6.28 -9.31 -11.88
N LEU A 45 5.19 -8.54 -11.74
CA LEU A 45 3.84 -9.10 -11.74
C LEU A 45 3.51 -9.69 -13.11
N THR A 46 2.93 -10.88 -13.10
CA THR A 46 2.30 -11.47 -14.28
C THR A 46 0.93 -10.82 -14.52
N ALA A 47 0.29 -11.12 -15.66
CA ALA A 47 -1.09 -10.72 -15.89
C ALA A 47 -2.06 -11.24 -14.81
N THR A 48 -1.85 -12.48 -14.34
CA THR A 48 -2.61 -13.06 -13.22
C THR A 48 -2.35 -12.29 -11.92
N GLY A 49 -1.08 -11.98 -11.62
CA GLY A 49 -0.72 -11.22 -10.42
C GLY A 49 -1.32 -9.82 -10.42
N GLN A 50 -1.33 -9.14 -11.58
CA GLN A 50 -1.99 -7.85 -11.74
C GLN A 50 -3.50 -7.94 -11.48
N ALA A 51 -4.18 -8.93 -12.07
CA ALA A 51 -5.61 -9.12 -11.88
C ALA A 51 -5.97 -9.40 -10.41
N GLU A 52 -5.16 -10.19 -9.71
CA GLU A 52 -5.37 -10.47 -8.29
C GLU A 52 -5.08 -9.27 -7.39
N ARG A 53 -4.05 -8.47 -7.71
CA ARG A 53 -3.83 -7.18 -7.04
C ARG A 53 -5.07 -6.30 -7.19
N ASP A 54 -5.59 -6.14 -8.40
CA ASP A 54 -6.75 -5.27 -8.64
C ASP A 54 -8.00 -5.80 -7.94
N ARG A 55 -8.16 -7.13 -7.83
CA ARG A 55 -9.23 -7.75 -7.05
C ARG A 55 -9.10 -7.47 -5.56
N ILE A 56 -7.89 -7.51 -5.00
CA ILE A 56 -7.63 -7.17 -3.60
C ILE A 56 -8.05 -5.72 -3.34
N GLU A 57 -7.68 -4.81 -4.22
CA GLU A 57 -7.94 -3.37 -4.07
C GLU A 57 -9.44 -3.07 -4.12
N GLN A 58 -10.16 -3.67 -5.07
CA GLN A 58 -11.63 -3.58 -5.14
C GLN A 58 -12.28 -4.12 -3.86
N ALA A 59 -11.77 -5.22 -3.32
CA ALA A 59 -12.29 -5.81 -2.08
C ALA A 59 -12.00 -4.93 -0.85
N THR A 60 -10.83 -4.28 -0.79
CA THR A 60 -10.48 -3.35 0.30
C THR A 60 -11.26 -2.05 0.19
N ASP A 61 -11.49 -1.52 -1.01
CA ASP A 61 -12.34 -0.34 -1.24
C ASP A 61 -13.78 -0.62 -0.78
N ALA A 62 -14.36 -1.74 -1.22
CA ALA A 62 -15.71 -2.14 -0.78
C ALA A 62 -15.79 -2.38 0.74
N ALA A 63 -14.71 -2.88 1.36
CA ALA A 63 -14.67 -3.04 2.81
C ALA A 63 -14.66 -1.69 3.56
N MET A 64 -14.21 -0.60 2.92
CA MET A 64 -14.23 0.74 3.51
C MET A 64 -15.63 1.38 3.50
N ASP A 65 -16.57 0.91 2.68
CA ASP A 65 -17.93 1.48 2.58
C ASP A 65 -18.62 1.56 3.94
N ARG A 66 -18.52 0.52 4.77
CA ARG A 66 -19.11 0.50 6.13
C ARG A 66 -18.50 1.55 7.08
N VAL A 67 -17.26 1.95 6.84
CA VAL A 67 -16.54 2.95 7.63
C VAL A 67 -16.86 4.35 7.13
N LEU A 68 -16.98 4.52 5.81
CA LEU A 68 -17.21 5.81 5.17
C LEU A 68 -18.69 6.22 5.16
N ALA A 69 -19.62 5.27 5.08
CA ALA A 69 -21.06 5.57 5.02
C ALA A 69 -21.57 6.45 6.17
N PRO A 70 -21.15 6.27 7.45
CA PRO A 70 -21.55 7.16 8.54
C PRO A 70 -20.93 8.57 8.47
N VAL A 71 -19.78 8.73 7.79
CA VAL A 71 -19.14 10.04 7.58
C VAL A 71 -19.91 10.82 6.50
N GLY A 72 -20.34 10.11 5.45
CA GLY A 72 -21.19 10.68 4.41
C GLY A 72 -20.61 11.94 3.78
N ASP A 73 -21.44 12.97 3.65
CA ASP A 73 -21.11 14.21 2.95
C ASP A 73 -20.04 15.07 3.65
N GLU A 74 -19.67 14.75 4.90
CA GLU A 74 -18.60 15.44 5.63
C GLU A 74 -17.20 14.97 5.23
N LEU A 75 -17.09 13.90 4.43
CA LEU A 75 -15.80 13.32 4.04
C LEU A 75 -14.84 14.32 3.35
N PRO A 76 -15.30 15.21 2.44
CA PRO A 76 -14.44 16.24 1.86
C PRO A 76 -13.91 17.26 2.89
N ALA A 77 -14.76 17.68 3.84
CA ALA A 77 -14.36 18.62 4.88
C ALA A 77 -13.37 17.99 5.86
N LEU A 78 -13.63 16.74 6.27
CA LEU A 78 -12.75 15.97 7.14
C LEU A 78 -11.37 15.74 6.49
N THR A 79 -11.33 15.33 5.23
CA THR A 79 -10.05 15.09 4.53
C THR A 79 -9.27 16.39 4.31
N ALA A 80 -9.94 17.51 4.04
CA ALA A 80 -9.28 18.82 3.96
C ALA A 80 -8.64 19.22 5.31
N GLN A 81 -9.32 18.98 6.42
CA GLN A 81 -8.77 19.23 7.76
C GLN A 81 -7.56 18.33 8.07
N LEU A 82 -7.64 17.03 7.75
CA LEU A 82 -6.53 16.09 7.94
C LEU A 82 -5.32 16.47 7.07
N ALA A 83 -5.54 16.93 5.83
CA ALA A 83 -4.48 17.41 4.96
C ALA A 83 -3.77 18.64 5.56
N ALA A 84 -4.53 19.63 6.05
CA ALA A 84 -3.96 20.81 6.70
C ALA A 84 -3.11 20.45 7.92
N TRP A 85 -3.54 19.48 8.73
CA TRP A 85 -2.73 18.98 9.85
C TRP A 85 -1.47 18.27 9.39
N SER A 86 -1.57 17.43 8.35
CA SER A 86 -0.39 16.78 7.75
C SER A 86 0.63 17.81 7.28
N ASP A 87 0.20 18.90 6.65
CA ASP A 87 1.09 19.95 6.17
C ASP A 87 1.84 20.63 7.32
N VAL A 88 1.17 20.89 8.45
CA VAL A 88 1.80 21.45 9.65
C VAL A 88 2.86 20.49 10.23
N VAL A 89 2.54 19.21 10.34
CA VAL A 89 3.47 18.19 10.87
C VAL A 89 4.70 18.04 9.99
N VAL A 90 4.53 18.04 8.67
CA VAL A 90 5.63 17.98 7.70
C VAL A 90 6.48 19.26 7.75
N ALA A 91 5.86 20.43 7.79
CA ALA A 91 6.57 21.71 7.89
C ALA A 91 7.40 21.82 9.18
N ALA A 92 6.93 21.20 10.27
CA ALA A 92 7.66 21.12 11.53
C ALA A 92 8.79 20.06 11.52
N GLY A 93 9.02 19.36 10.41
CA GLY A 93 10.04 18.30 10.29
C GLY A 93 9.73 17.03 11.09
N SER A 94 8.50 16.89 11.60
CA SER A 94 8.07 15.76 12.42
C SER A 94 7.66 14.53 11.59
N ALA A 95 7.48 14.71 10.28
CA ALA A 95 7.28 13.63 9.32
C ALA A 95 8.03 13.95 8.01
N PRO A 96 8.52 12.94 7.27
CA PRO A 96 9.19 13.16 6.00
C PRO A 96 8.20 13.64 4.94
N SER A 97 8.65 14.52 4.04
CA SER A 97 7.90 14.94 2.84
C SER A 97 7.92 13.90 1.71
N ASP A 98 8.43 12.71 1.99
CA ASP A 98 8.70 11.65 1.03
C ASP A 98 7.40 11.22 0.30
N PRO A 99 7.33 11.38 -1.04
CA PRO A 99 6.23 10.89 -1.83
C PRO A 99 5.97 9.39 -1.61
N TYR A 100 7.01 8.59 -1.35
CA TYR A 100 6.88 7.16 -1.10
C TYR A 100 5.98 6.87 0.11
N LYS A 101 5.96 7.73 1.13
CA LYS A 101 5.04 7.60 2.27
C LYS A 101 3.59 7.91 1.92
N ARG A 102 3.34 8.69 0.86
CA ARG A 102 1.97 9.01 0.39
C ARG A 102 1.39 7.91 -0.50
N VAL A 103 2.21 7.25 -1.33
CA VAL A 103 1.75 6.15 -2.22
C VAL A 103 1.71 4.78 -1.54
N SER A 104 2.28 4.63 -0.35
CA SER A 104 2.30 3.36 0.40
C SER A 104 1.45 3.34 1.67
N GLY A 105 0.65 4.40 1.87
CA GLY A 105 -0.31 4.56 2.94
C GLY A 105 -1.73 4.30 2.46
#